data_AF-A0A3D5AWU4-F1
#
_entry.id   AF-A0A3D5AWU4-F1
#
_cell.length_a   1.000
_cell.length_b   1.000
_cell.length_c   1.000
_cell.angle_alpha   90.00
_cell.angle_beta   90.00
_cell.angle_gamma   90.00
#
_symmetry.space_group_name_H-M   'P 1'
#
loop_
_entity.id
_entity.type
_entity.pdbx_description
1 polymer ?
#
loop_
_entity_poly.entity_id
_entity_poly.type
_entity_poly.pdbx_seq_one_letter_code
_entity_poly.pdbx_strand_id
1 'polypeptide(L)'
;MISCRARFLPLLLCLVSWTPGSASAASGDEVSQRQLYTQALTALRQGQTARYVKLREALGDYPLQPYLEYELLKDHLGNTPAPKLLEFLDRYPEAAVSDQLRRKWLKLLTERGDWGNFLAAYRDIEADSELNCQRLNYLMKVSLEQSGLMLEARRLWLTGSRLPPACEPVFQAWKKAGHLTSEMIWARIQLAMEKRNLTLAESLGRQLDPSERVWVSRWIAMHRN
;
A
#
# COMPACT_ATOMS: atom_id res chain seq x y z
N MET A 1 43.74 18.16 50.27
CA MET A 1 44.90 17.38 49.80
C MET A 1 44.40 16.18 49.00
N ILE A 2 45.05 15.95 47.87
CA ILE A 2 44.68 15.03 46.80
C ILE A 2 44.89 13.57 47.23
N SER A 3 43.96 12.68 46.87
CA SER A 3 44.35 11.31 46.49
C SER A 3 43.30 10.63 45.62
N CYS A 4 43.74 10.39 44.39
CA CYS A 4 43.11 9.61 43.35
C CYS A 4 43.23 8.11 43.70
N ARG A 5 42.14 7.33 43.61
CA ARG A 5 42.21 5.87 43.61
C ARG A 5 41.30 5.31 42.52
N ALA A 6 41.95 4.77 41.49
CA ALA A 6 41.35 4.08 40.37
C ALA A 6 40.58 2.83 40.83
N ARG A 7 39.36 2.65 40.35
CA ARG A 7 38.59 1.39 40.48
C ARG A 7 38.64 0.66 39.14
N PHE A 8 39.40 -0.43 39.11
CA PHE A 8 39.37 -1.42 38.04
C PHE A 8 38.05 -2.21 38.13
N LEU A 9 37.27 -2.20 37.05
CA LEU A 9 36.07 -3.03 36.88
C LEU A 9 36.50 -4.35 36.19
N PRO A 10 36.10 -5.54 36.66
CA PRO A 10 36.51 -6.80 36.06
C PRO A 10 35.71 -7.08 34.78
N LEU A 11 36.44 -7.47 33.73
CA LEU A 11 35.93 -7.84 32.42
C LEU A 11 35.25 -9.22 32.51
N LEU A 12 33.92 -9.27 32.48
CA LEU A 12 33.14 -10.52 32.33
C LEU A 12 33.22 -10.98 30.87
N LEU A 13 34.01 -12.03 30.62
CA LEU A 13 34.09 -12.74 29.35
C LEU A 13 32.77 -13.49 29.07
N CYS A 14 31.91 -12.95 28.20
CA CYS A 14 30.84 -13.72 27.58
C CYS A 14 31.43 -14.62 26.50
N LEU A 15 31.59 -15.92 26.80
CA LEU A 15 31.86 -16.97 25.83
C LEU A 15 30.66 -17.12 24.90
N VAL A 16 30.72 -16.44 23.74
CA VAL A 16 29.79 -16.63 22.64
C VAL A 16 30.15 -17.96 21.98
N SER A 17 29.45 -19.03 22.35
CA SER A 17 29.52 -20.32 21.67
C SER A 17 28.94 -20.16 20.26
N TRP A 18 29.83 -20.04 19.28
CA TRP A 18 29.50 -20.11 17.85
C TRP A 18 29.00 -21.52 17.53
N THR A 19 27.69 -21.72 17.50
CA THR A 19 27.09 -22.89 16.87
C THR A 19 27.11 -22.66 15.35
N PRO A 20 27.86 -23.44 14.56
CA PRO A 20 27.81 -23.33 13.11
C PRO A 20 26.39 -23.64 12.63
N GLY A 21 25.77 -22.67 11.93
CA GLY A 21 24.46 -22.84 11.32
C GLY A 21 24.50 -23.98 10.30
N SER A 22 23.64 -24.97 10.48
CA SER A 22 23.49 -26.08 9.54
C SER A 22 23.01 -25.54 8.19
N ALA A 23 23.89 -25.53 7.19
CA ALA A 23 23.50 -25.33 5.80
C ALA A 23 22.72 -26.57 5.35
N SER A 24 21.39 -26.47 5.23
CA SER A 24 20.60 -27.52 4.60
C SER A 24 20.93 -27.56 3.11
N ALA A 25 21.51 -28.67 2.65
CA ALA A 25 21.61 -28.96 1.23
C ALA A 25 20.18 -29.23 0.70
N ALA A 26 19.80 -28.54 -0.38
CA ALA A 26 18.52 -28.76 -1.04
C ALA A 26 18.40 -30.23 -1.47
N SER A 27 17.24 -30.85 -1.21
CA SER A 27 16.98 -32.23 -1.66
C SER A 27 16.94 -32.31 -3.19
N GLY A 28 17.17 -33.50 -3.76
CA GLY A 28 17.07 -33.70 -5.21
C GLY A 28 15.70 -33.31 -5.78
N ASP A 29 14.64 -33.47 -4.98
CA ASP A 29 13.27 -33.09 -5.33
C ASP A 29 13.10 -31.57 -5.42
N GLU A 30 13.70 -30.79 -4.51
CA GLU A 30 13.68 -29.33 -4.57
C GLU A 30 14.38 -28.79 -5.82
N VAL A 31 15.49 -29.40 -6.24
CA VAL A 31 16.21 -29.01 -7.45
C VAL A 31 15.36 -29.29 -8.69
N SER A 32 14.67 -30.43 -8.72
CA SER A 32 13.73 -30.79 -9.79
C SER A 32 12.55 -29.80 -9.88
N GLN A 33 11.93 -29.45 -8.75
CA GLN A 33 10.83 -28.49 -8.71
C GLN A 33 11.25 -27.07 -9.17
N ARG A 34 12.46 -26.61 -8.80
CA ARG A 34 13.00 -25.33 -9.30
C ARG A 34 13.16 -25.31 -10.82
N GLN A 35 13.60 -26.43 -11.41
CA GLN A 35 13.72 -26.57 -12.85
C GLN A 35 12.34 -26.56 -13.53
N LEU A 36 11.37 -27.32 -13.00
CA LEU A 36 10.00 -27.32 -13.49
C LEU A 36 9.37 -25.92 -13.43
N TYR A 37 9.56 -25.20 -12.33
CA TYR A 37 9.11 -23.81 -12.19
C TYR A 37 9.69 -22.90 -13.27
N THR A 38 11.01 -22.97 -13.48
CA THR A 38 11.70 -22.12 -14.47
C THR A 38 11.23 -22.44 -15.89
N GLN A 39 11.02 -23.72 -16.19
CA GLN A 39 10.47 -24.15 -17.47
C GLN A 39 9.01 -23.70 -17.66
N ALA A 40 8.19 -23.78 -16.60
CA ALA A 40 6.81 -23.32 -16.64
C ALA A 40 6.73 -21.82 -16.91
N LEU A 41 7.55 -21.03 -16.21
CA LEU A 41 7.64 -19.58 -16.41
C LEU A 41 8.11 -19.23 -17.83
N THR A 42 9.07 -19.99 -18.37
CA THR A 42 9.55 -19.79 -19.75
C THR A 42 8.48 -20.14 -20.78
N ALA A 43 7.79 -21.28 -20.59
CA ALA A 43 6.68 -21.69 -21.45
C ALA A 43 5.56 -20.65 -21.45
N LEU A 44 5.22 -20.11 -20.27
CA LEU A 44 4.22 -19.05 -20.11
C LEU A 44 4.59 -17.79 -20.90
N ARG A 45 5.83 -17.29 -20.73
CA ARG A 45 6.34 -16.12 -21.45
C ARG A 45 6.40 -16.29 -22.97
N GLN A 46 6.54 -17.53 -23.44
CA GLN A 46 6.54 -17.88 -24.85
C GLN A 46 5.13 -18.18 -25.41
N GLY A 47 4.07 -18.04 -24.61
CA GLY A 47 2.70 -18.35 -25.04
C GLY A 47 2.43 -19.85 -25.24
N GLN A 48 3.29 -20.73 -24.74
CA GLN A 48 3.16 -22.18 -24.86
C GLN A 48 2.19 -22.75 -23.81
N THR A 49 0.92 -22.37 -23.91
CA THR A 49 -0.12 -22.66 -22.90
C THR A 49 -0.23 -24.14 -22.54
N ALA A 50 -0.25 -25.03 -23.53
CA ALA A 50 -0.33 -26.48 -23.28
C ALA A 50 0.87 -27.03 -22.50
N ARG A 51 2.08 -26.50 -22.76
CA ARG A 51 3.29 -26.88 -22.05
C ARG A 51 3.29 -26.32 -20.63
N TYR A 52 2.87 -25.06 -20.47
CA TYR A 52 2.72 -24.43 -19.17
C TYR A 52 1.78 -25.21 -18.26
N VAL A 53 0.59 -25.60 -18.75
CA VAL A 53 -0.39 -26.37 -17.97
C VAL A 53 0.21 -27.68 -17.44
N LYS A 54 0.87 -28.46 -18.32
CA LYS A 54 1.54 -29.71 -17.93
C LYS A 54 2.65 -29.50 -16.89
N LEU A 55 3.49 -28.49 -17.09
CA LEU A 55 4.60 -28.19 -16.17
C LEU A 55 4.09 -27.70 -14.80
N ARG A 56 3.00 -26.92 -14.80
CA ARG A 56 2.35 -26.45 -13.58
C ARG A 56 1.72 -27.62 -12.80
N GLU A 57 1.06 -28.55 -13.47
CA GLU A 57 0.50 -29.75 -12.82
C GLU A 57 1.59 -30.65 -12.23
N ALA A 58 2.71 -30.81 -12.94
CA ALA A 58 3.86 -31.57 -12.44
C ALA A 58 4.58 -30.89 -11.25
N LEU A 59 4.35 -29.59 -11.03
CA LEU A 59 5.01 -28.82 -9.98
C LEU A 59 4.51 -29.18 -8.57
N GLY A 60 3.27 -29.69 -8.44
CA GLY A 60 2.65 -30.02 -7.16
C GLY A 60 2.57 -28.81 -6.22
N ASP A 61 2.80 -29.04 -4.93
CA ASP A 61 2.68 -28.04 -3.85
C ASP A 61 3.93 -27.13 -3.71
N TYR A 62 4.49 -26.67 -4.83
CA TYR A 62 5.69 -25.85 -4.80
C TYR A 62 5.41 -24.43 -4.26
N PRO A 63 6.19 -23.92 -3.29
CA PRO A 63 5.87 -22.66 -2.60
C PRO A 63 5.72 -21.41 -3.50
N LEU A 64 6.37 -21.39 -4.68
CA LEU A 64 6.29 -20.25 -5.60
C LEU A 64 5.17 -20.36 -6.64
N GLN A 65 4.28 -21.36 -6.53
CA GLN A 65 3.11 -21.48 -7.40
C GLN A 65 2.27 -20.18 -7.53
N PRO A 66 2.06 -19.37 -6.47
CA PRO A 66 1.33 -18.10 -6.60
C PRO A 66 1.97 -17.12 -7.60
N TYR A 67 3.30 -17.16 -7.72
CA TYR A 67 4.03 -16.30 -8.66
C TYR A 67 3.81 -16.73 -10.11
N LEU A 68 3.73 -18.04 -10.40
CA LEU A 68 3.40 -18.52 -11.75
C LEU A 68 1.98 -18.16 -12.16
N GLU A 69 1.03 -18.27 -11.24
CA GLU A 69 -0.37 -17.92 -11.52
C GLU A 69 -0.54 -16.39 -11.66
N TYR A 70 0.15 -15.60 -10.83
CA TYR A 70 0.22 -14.16 -11.01
C TYR A 70 0.77 -13.76 -12.39
N GLU A 71 1.87 -14.39 -12.84
CA GLU A 71 2.45 -14.10 -14.16
C GLU A 71 1.46 -14.39 -15.30
N LEU A 72 0.58 -15.38 -15.13
CA LEU A 72 -0.48 -15.66 -16.10
C LEU A 72 -1.59 -14.60 -16.04
N LEU A 73 -2.03 -14.23 -14.84
CA LEU A 73 -3.20 -13.37 -14.65
C LEU A 73 -2.91 -11.88 -14.92
N LYS A 74 -1.72 -11.39 -14.59
CA LYS A 74 -1.40 -9.95 -14.57
C LYS A 74 -1.58 -9.25 -15.92
N ASP A 75 -1.37 -9.98 -17.02
CA ASP A 75 -1.46 -9.46 -18.39
C ASP A 75 -2.83 -9.77 -19.05
N HIS A 76 -3.67 -10.55 -18.38
CA HIS A 76 -4.99 -10.97 -18.86
C HIS A 76 -6.15 -10.44 -18.01
N LEU A 77 -5.90 -9.53 -17.07
CA LEU A 77 -6.89 -8.96 -16.15
C LEU A 77 -8.19 -8.52 -16.84
N GLY A 78 -8.09 -7.96 -18.05
CA GLY A 78 -9.23 -7.48 -18.80
C GLY A 78 -10.14 -8.55 -19.39
N ASN A 79 -9.61 -9.75 -19.61
CA ASN A 79 -10.27 -10.88 -20.27
C ASN A 79 -10.52 -12.05 -19.30
N THR A 80 -9.87 -12.06 -18.14
CA THR A 80 -10.09 -13.06 -17.11
C THR A 80 -11.42 -12.79 -16.39
N PRO A 81 -12.31 -13.79 -16.27
CA PRO A 81 -13.54 -13.65 -15.49
C PRO A 81 -13.25 -13.24 -14.04
N ALA A 82 -14.00 -12.28 -13.51
CA ALA A 82 -13.85 -11.79 -12.13
C ALA A 82 -13.81 -12.92 -11.07
N PRO A 83 -14.65 -13.99 -11.15
CA PRO A 83 -14.57 -15.09 -10.20
C PRO A 83 -13.20 -15.78 -10.13
N LYS A 84 -12.48 -15.88 -11.25
CA LYS A 84 -11.12 -16.48 -11.26
C LYS A 84 -10.09 -15.57 -10.58
N LEU A 85 -10.24 -14.26 -10.73
CA LEU A 85 -9.36 -13.28 -10.07
C LEU A 85 -9.63 -13.28 -8.56
N LEU A 86 -10.89 -13.33 -8.14
CA LEU A 86 -11.26 -13.45 -6.73
C LEU A 86 -10.74 -14.77 -6.12
N GLU A 87 -10.91 -15.90 -6.83
CA GLU A 87 -10.38 -17.21 -6.38
C GLU A 87 -8.87 -17.16 -6.12
N PHE A 88 -8.10 -16.54 -7.01
CA PHE A 88 -6.65 -16.36 -6.79
C PHE A 88 -6.35 -15.52 -5.54
N LEU A 89 -7.07 -14.41 -5.37
CA LEU A 89 -6.90 -13.49 -4.23
C LEU A 89 -7.30 -14.13 -2.90
N ASP A 90 -8.31 -15.01 -2.90
CA ASP A 90 -8.79 -15.72 -1.71
C ASP A 90 -7.92 -16.95 -1.39
N ARG A 91 -7.34 -17.59 -2.41
CA ARG A 91 -6.41 -18.72 -2.24
C ARG A 91 -5.06 -18.26 -1.66
N TYR A 92 -4.60 -17.07 -2.02
CA TYR A 92 -3.30 -16.55 -1.62
C TYR A 92 -3.40 -15.15 -0.96
N PRO A 93 -4.13 -14.99 0.16
CA PRO A 93 -4.45 -13.68 0.71
C PRO A 93 -3.22 -12.88 1.17
N GLU A 94 -2.20 -13.58 1.69
CA GLU A 94 -0.97 -12.98 2.24
C GLU A 94 0.19 -12.91 1.22
N ALA A 95 -0.03 -13.34 -0.03
CA ALA A 95 1.03 -13.34 -1.02
C ALA A 95 1.25 -11.92 -1.57
N ALA A 96 2.50 -11.47 -1.62
CA ALA A 96 2.85 -10.16 -2.18
C ALA A 96 2.39 -9.97 -3.64
N VAL A 97 2.28 -11.06 -4.41
CA VAL A 97 1.73 -11.05 -5.78
C VAL A 97 0.22 -10.85 -5.82
N SER A 98 -0.50 -11.25 -4.78
CA SER A 98 -1.94 -11.01 -4.65
C SER A 98 -2.23 -9.54 -4.47
N ASP A 99 -1.46 -8.84 -3.64
CA ASP A 99 -1.58 -7.38 -3.51
C ASP A 99 -1.24 -6.65 -4.81
N GLN A 100 -0.24 -7.11 -5.55
CA GLN A 100 0.09 -6.56 -6.85
C GLN A 100 -1.04 -6.76 -7.87
N LEU A 101 -1.60 -7.98 -7.93
CA LEU A 101 -2.72 -8.29 -8.80
C LEU A 101 -3.97 -7.48 -8.42
N ARG A 102 -4.28 -7.43 -7.12
CA ARG A 102 -5.41 -6.68 -6.55
C ARG A 102 -5.31 -5.20 -6.94
N ARG A 103 -4.17 -4.55 -6.74
CA ARG A 103 -3.97 -3.14 -7.15
C ARG A 103 -4.17 -2.93 -8.64
N LYS A 104 -3.57 -3.78 -9.48
CA LYS A 104 -3.73 -3.67 -10.95
C LYS A 104 -5.18 -3.85 -11.37
N TRP A 105 -5.86 -4.83 -10.79
CA TRP A 105 -7.25 -5.12 -11.12
C TRP A 105 -8.20 -4.02 -10.62
N LEU A 106 -8.02 -3.52 -9.39
CA LEU A 106 -8.81 -2.41 -8.85
C LEU A 106 -8.70 -1.15 -9.72
N LYS A 107 -7.51 -0.82 -10.23
CA LYS A 107 -7.33 0.29 -11.18
C LYS A 107 -8.12 0.09 -12.48
N LEU A 108 -8.05 -1.11 -13.05
CA LEU A 108 -8.84 -1.46 -14.23
C LEU A 108 -10.35 -1.38 -13.97
N LEU A 109 -10.80 -1.80 -12.78
CA LEU A 109 -12.20 -1.77 -12.40
C LEU A 109 -12.71 -0.35 -12.23
N THR A 110 -11.91 0.57 -11.67
CA THR A 110 -12.32 1.98 -11.56
C THR A 110 -12.39 2.69 -12.91
N GLU A 111 -11.46 2.38 -13.83
CA GLU A 111 -11.53 2.84 -15.23
C GLU A 111 -12.79 2.34 -15.94
N ARG A 112 -13.23 1.11 -15.65
CA ARG A 112 -14.44 0.50 -16.21
C ARG A 112 -15.73 0.91 -15.49
N GLY A 113 -15.63 1.53 -14.32
CA GLY A 113 -16.78 1.81 -13.45
C GLY A 113 -17.43 0.55 -12.85
N ASP A 114 -16.73 -0.58 -12.81
CA ASP A 114 -17.22 -1.84 -12.25
C ASP A 114 -17.03 -1.85 -10.72
N TRP A 115 -17.90 -1.09 -10.05
CA TRP A 115 -17.84 -0.91 -8.61
C TRP A 115 -18.25 -2.15 -7.81
N GLY A 116 -19.03 -3.05 -8.40
CA GLY A 116 -19.43 -4.30 -7.77
C GLY A 116 -18.23 -5.21 -7.52
N ASN A 117 -17.48 -5.51 -8.59
CA ASN A 117 -16.24 -6.28 -8.46
C ASN A 117 -15.17 -5.49 -7.70
N PHE A 118 -15.12 -4.17 -7.85
CA PHE A 118 -14.18 -3.33 -7.10
C PHE A 118 -14.37 -3.53 -5.59
N LEU A 119 -15.59 -3.38 -5.09
CA LEU A 119 -15.88 -3.51 -3.66
C LEU A 119 -15.69 -4.94 -3.16
N ALA A 120 -15.96 -5.96 -3.99
CA ALA A 120 -15.67 -7.36 -3.65
C ALA A 120 -14.17 -7.65 -3.53
N ALA A 121 -13.36 -7.02 -4.39
CA ALA A 121 -11.92 -7.21 -4.43
C ALA A 121 -11.15 -6.26 -3.51
N TYR A 122 -11.76 -5.17 -3.06
CA TYR A 122 -11.08 -4.15 -2.27
C TYR A 122 -10.69 -4.69 -0.90
N ARG A 123 -9.45 -4.41 -0.51
CA ARG A 123 -8.92 -4.57 0.84
C ARG A 123 -8.19 -3.29 1.19
N ASP A 124 -8.03 -3.00 2.47
CA ASP A 124 -7.20 -1.88 2.90
C ASP A 124 -5.74 -2.21 2.58
N ILE A 125 -5.31 -1.81 1.39
CA ILE A 125 -3.93 -1.93 0.94
C ILE A 125 -3.20 -0.70 1.50
N GLU A 126 -2.54 -0.88 2.64
CA GLU A 126 -1.81 0.16 3.40
C GLU A 126 -0.69 0.83 2.58
N ALA A 127 -1.06 1.67 1.62
CA ALA A 127 -0.22 2.63 0.87
C ALA A 127 -1.01 3.26 -0.29
N ASP A 128 -2.10 2.64 -0.77
CA ASP A 128 -2.79 3.09 -1.98
C ASP A 128 -3.91 4.08 -1.67
N SER A 129 -3.48 5.30 -1.31
CA SER A 129 -4.41 6.41 -1.07
C SER A 129 -5.28 6.74 -2.29
N GLU A 130 -4.84 6.43 -3.52
CA GLU A 130 -5.63 6.68 -4.72
C GLU A 130 -6.85 5.75 -4.79
N LEU A 131 -6.62 4.43 -4.65
CA LEU A 131 -7.71 3.45 -4.64
C LEU A 131 -8.67 3.67 -3.46
N ASN A 132 -8.14 4.02 -2.28
CA ASN A 132 -9.01 4.32 -1.14
C ASN A 132 -9.88 5.56 -1.41
N CYS A 133 -9.31 6.63 -1.97
CA CYS A 133 -10.07 7.81 -2.35
C CYS A 133 -11.13 7.53 -3.42
N GLN A 134 -10.81 6.69 -4.41
CA GLN A 134 -11.78 6.26 -5.42
C GLN A 134 -12.95 5.48 -4.79
N ARG A 135 -12.66 4.53 -3.90
CA ARG A 135 -13.67 3.79 -3.12
C ARG A 135 -14.55 4.73 -2.31
N LEU A 136 -13.93 5.61 -1.52
CA LEU A 136 -14.64 6.50 -0.61
C LEU A 136 -15.52 7.48 -1.39
N ASN A 137 -15.03 8.04 -2.49
CA ASN A 137 -15.81 8.89 -3.40
C ASN A 137 -17.03 8.16 -3.98
N TYR A 138 -16.87 6.89 -4.36
CA TYR A 138 -18.01 6.08 -4.82
C TYR A 138 -19.02 5.86 -3.69
N LEU A 139 -18.58 5.38 -2.52
CA LEU A 139 -19.46 5.10 -1.39
C LEU A 139 -20.21 6.35 -0.91
N MET A 140 -19.56 7.51 -0.86
CA MET A 140 -20.23 8.76 -0.47
C MET A 140 -21.37 9.15 -1.42
N LYS A 141 -21.36 8.69 -2.68
CA LYS A 141 -22.44 8.95 -3.65
C LYS A 141 -23.60 7.97 -3.55
N VAL A 142 -23.34 6.72 -3.16
CA VAL A 142 -24.34 5.64 -3.22
C VAL A 142 -24.88 5.20 -1.86
N SER A 143 -24.13 5.45 -0.78
CA SER A 143 -24.53 5.03 0.56
C SER A 143 -25.51 6.02 1.20
N LEU A 144 -26.53 5.50 1.89
CA LEU A 144 -27.41 6.31 2.74
C LEU A 144 -26.73 6.66 4.07
N GLU A 145 -25.95 5.72 4.61
CA GLU A 145 -25.19 5.92 5.85
C GLU A 145 -23.86 6.63 5.56
N GLN A 146 -23.75 7.88 5.99
CA GLN A 146 -22.62 8.74 5.68
C GLN A 146 -21.65 8.91 6.85
N SER A 147 -22.07 8.66 8.10
CA SER A 147 -21.27 9.02 9.29
C SER A 147 -19.89 8.36 9.31
N GLY A 148 -19.83 7.06 9.03
CA GLY A 148 -18.57 6.31 8.94
C GLY A 148 -17.65 6.79 7.81
N LEU A 149 -18.23 7.17 6.67
CA LEU A 149 -17.49 7.67 5.51
C LEU A 149 -16.87 9.06 5.80
N MET A 150 -17.59 9.92 6.53
CA MET A 150 -17.06 11.23 6.95
C MET A 150 -15.90 11.08 7.94
N LEU A 151 -15.97 10.08 8.84
CA LEU A 151 -14.86 9.77 9.75
C LEU A 151 -13.63 9.26 8.98
N GLU A 152 -13.84 8.43 7.96
CA GLU A 152 -12.76 7.95 7.12
C GLU A 152 -12.13 9.07 6.30
N ALA A 153 -12.93 9.96 5.70
CA ALA A 153 -12.46 11.15 5.00
C ALA A 153 -11.61 12.05 5.92
N ARG A 154 -11.99 12.17 7.20
CA ARG A 154 -11.18 12.89 8.20
C ARG A 154 -9.81 12.24 8.42
N ARG A 155 -9.75 10.92 8.58
CA ARG A 155 -8.48 10.20 8.76
C ARG A 155 -7.57 10.37 7.54
N LEU A 156 -8.17 10.27 6.35
CA LEU A 156 -7.49 10.50 5.08
C LEU A 156 -6.96 11.93 4.96
N TRP A 157 -7.74 12.93 5.38
CA TRP A 157 -7.35 14.35 5.35
C TRP A 157 -6.15 14.67 6.24
N LEU A 158 -6.08 14.06 7.43
CA LEU A 158 -5.08 14.34 8.46
C LEU A 158 -3.70 13.74 8.14
N THR A 159 -3.06 14.28 7.11
CA THR A 159 -1.69 13.97 6.72
C THR A 159 -0.93 15.20 6.24
N GLY A 160 0.36 15.27 6.58
CA GLY A 160 1.30 16.28 6.07
C GLY A 160 1.83 16.01 4.65
N SER A 161 1.39 14.91 4.04
CA SER A 161 1.77 14.55 2.67
C SER A 161 0.72 15.04 1.66
N ARG A 162 1.16 15.30 0.42
CA ARG A 162 0.22 15.48 -0.68
C ARG A 162 -0.46 14.14 -0.98
N LEU A 163 -1.76 14.20 -1.22
CA LEU A 163 -2.56 13.05 -1.62
C LEU A 163 -2.81 13.08 -3.14
N PRO A 164 -3.13 11.92 -3.75
CA PRO A 164 -3.47 11.86 -5.16
C PRO A 164 -4.68 12.75 -5.52
N PRO A 165 -4.77 13.24 -6.77
CA PRO A 165 -5.91 14.02 -7.24
C PRO A 165 -7.26 13.32 -7.08
N ALA A 166 -7.28 11.98 -7.09
CA ALA A 166 -8.48 11.18 -6.85
C ALA A 166 -9.15 11.43 -5.48
N CYS A 167 -8.42 12.02 -4.53
CA CYS A 167 -8.94 12.39 -3.21
C CYS A 167 -9.69 13.72 -3.19
N GLU A 168 -9.52 14.56 -4.21
CA GLU A 168 -10.15 15.88 -4.24
C GLU A 168 -11.69 15.80 -4.19
N PRO A 169 -12.37 14.92 -4.97
CA PRO A 169 -13.82 14.77 -4.88
C PRO A 169 -14.32 14.36 -3.49
N VAL A 170 -13.55 13.53 -2.76
CA VAL A 170 -13.86 13.13 -1.38
C VAL A 170 -13.85 14.37 -0.47
N PHE A 171 -12.79 15.18 -0.54
CA PHE A 171 -12.68 16.38 0.29
C PHE A 171 -13.68 17.47 -0.08
N GLN A 172 -14.06 17.57 -1.35
CA GLN A 172 -15.14 18.46 -1.78
C GLN A 172 -16.49 18.01 -1.22
N ALA A 173 -16.80 16.70 -1.23
CA ALA A 173 -17.99 16.18 -0.59
C ALA A 173 -17.97 16.40 0.94
N TRP A 174 -16.83 16.14 1.57
CA TRP A 174 -16.61 16.35 3.01
C TRP A 174 -16.76 17.83 3.41
N LYS A 175 -16.27 18.75 2.58
CA LYS A 175 -16.45 20.20 2.72
C LYS A 175 -17.91 20.60 2.59
N LYS A 176 -18.62 20.11 1.57
CA LYS A 176 -20.05 20.39 1.36
C LYS A 176 -20.91 19.90 2.54
N ALA A 177 -20.50 18.81 3.19
CA ALA A 177 -21.12 18.30 4.40
C ALA A 177 -20.76 19.13 5.67
N GLY A 178 -19.93 20.18 5.55
CA GLY A 178 -19.58 21.07 6.66
C GLY A 178 -18.44 20.57 7.55
N HIS A 179 -17.78 19.45 7.21
CA HIS A 179 -16.74 18.88 8.06
C HIS A 179 -15.34 19.47 7.83
N LEU A 180 -15.09 20.08 6.67
CA LEU A 180 -13.82 20.75 6.38
C LEU A 180 -13.82 22.18 6.93
N THR A 181 -13.65 22.30 8.26
CA THR A 181 -13.58 23.58 8.98
C THR A 181 -12.19 24.23 8.90
N SER A 182 -12.08 25.51 9.29
CA SER A 182 -10.77 26.19 9.42
C SER A 182 -9.83 25.43 10.37
N GLU A 183 -10.35 24.88 11.47
CA GLU A 183 -9.59 24.03 12.39
C GLU A 183 -9.00 22.80 11.69
N MET A 184 -9.79 22.13 10.84
CA MET A 184 -9.31 20.98 10.08
C MET A 184 -8.24 21.35 9.04
N ILE A 185 -8.35 22.53 8.43
CA ILE A 185 -7.34 23.04 7.52
C ILE A 185 -6.05 23.33 8.29
N TRP A 186 -6.13 24.01 9.44
CA TRP A 186 -4.98 24.27 10.32
C TRP A 186 -4.30 23.00 10.82
N ALA A 187 -5.08 22.00 11.24
CA ALA A 187 -4.55 20.70 11.66
C ALA A 187 -3.69 20.08 10.55
N ARG A 188 -4.13 20.15 9.29
CA ARG A 188 -3.36 19.64 8.15
C ARG A 188 -2.16 20.52 7.79
N ILE A 189 -2.27 21.84 7.94
CA ILE A 189 -1.15 22.78 7.79
C ILE A 189 -0.04 22.43 8.78
N GLN A 190 -0.38 22.20 10.06
CA GLN A 190 0.58 21.80 11.08
C GLN A 190 1.32 20.52 10.68
N LEU A 191 0.58 19.47 10.29
CA LEU A 191 1.18 18.21 9.82
C LEU A 191 2.09 18.42 8.59
N ALA A 192 1.71 19.31 7.68
CA ALA A 192 2.52 19.65 6.51
C ALA A 192 3.81 20.38 6.92
N MET A 193 3.73 21.31 7.87
CA MET A 193 4.89 22.03 8.42
C MET A 193 5.85 21.10 9.16
N GLU A 194 5.33 20.17 9.98
CA GLU A 194 6.13 19.13 10.66
C GLU A 194 6.94 18.29 9.65
N LYS A 195 6.36 18.00 8.48
CA LYS A 195 7.04 17.32 7.37
C LYS A 195 7.86 18.23 6.46
N ARG A 196 8.00 19.52 6.79
CA ARG A 196 8.62 20.57 5.96
C ARG A 196 8.03 20.67 4.54
N ASN A 197 6.78 20.26 4.36
CA ASN A 197 6.07 20.36 3.09
C ASN A 197 5.45 21.75 2.93
N LEU A 198 6.32 22.76 2.76
CA LEU A 198 5.93 24.18 2.73
C LEU A 198 4.95 24.50 1.60
N THR A 199 5.07 23.83 0.46
CA THR A 199 4.16 24.05 -0.67
C THR A 199 2.74 23.56 -0.37
N LEU A 200 2.60 22.45 0.38
CA LEU A 200 1.28 21.99 0.83
C LEU A 200 0.70 22.93 1.89
N ALA A 201 1.51 23.38 2.84
CA ALA A 201 1.06 24.35 3.84
C ALA A 201 0.56 25.65 3.16
N GLU A 202 1.29 26.14 2.15
CA GLU A 202 0.90 27.32 1.39
C GLU A 202 -0.42 27.11 0.63
N SER A 203 -0.60 25.96 -0.05
CA SER A 203 -1.83 25.68 -0.79
C SER A 203 -3.05 25.54 0.12
N LEU A 204 -2.87 24.93 1.30
CA LEU A 204 -3.92 24.83 2.33
C LEU A 204 -4.27 26.22 2.90
N GLY A 205 -3.28 27.08 3.15
CA GLY A 205 -3.51 28.44 3.65
C GLY A 205 -4.36 29.30 2.71
N ARG A 206 -4.37 29.01 1.40
CA ARG A 206 -5.26 29.69 0.43
C ARG A 206 -6.74 29.36 0.62
N GLN A 207 -7.06 28.30 1.36
CA GLN A 207 -8.44 27.90 1.68
C GLN A 207 -8.98 28.57 2.95
N LEU A 208 -8.09 29.19 3.75
CA LEU A 208 -8.45 29.95 4.95
C LEU A 208 -8.86 31.38 4.61
N ASP A 209 -9.54 32.02 5.57
CA ASP A 209 -9.82 33.46 5.54
C ASP A 209 -8.53 34.28 5.44
N PRO A 210 -8.56 35.47 4.80
CA PRO A 210 -7.38 36.30 4.64
C PRO A 210 -6.65 36.63 5.96
N SER A 211 -7.40 36.82 7.05
CA SER A 211 -6.85 37.10 8.39
C SER A 211 -6.04 35.93 8.95
N GLU A 212 -6.47 34.69 8.69
CA GLU A 212 -5.77 33.49 9.13
C GLU A 212 -4.58 33.15 8.21
N ARG A 213 -4.75 33.33 6.90
CA ARG A 213 -3.73 33.04 5.87
C ARG A 213 -2.39 33.74 6.14
N VAL A 214 -2.43 34.96 6.67
CA VAL A 214 -1.22 35.74 7.02
C VAL A 214 -0.32 34.97 8.00
N TRP A 215 -0.90 34.26 8.96
CA TRP A 215 -0.15 33.48 9.94
C TRP A 215 0.54 32.27 9.31
N VAL A 216 -0.11 31.60 8.37
CA VAL A 216 0.49 30.52 7.58
C VAL A 216 1.71 31.03 6.80
N SER A 217 1.56 32.16 6.11
CA SER A 217 2.67 32.76 5.34
C SER A 217 3.86 33.15 6.23
N ARG A 218 3.60 33.71 7.42
CA ARG A 218 4.66 34.04 8.40
C ARG A 218 5.37 32.79 8.90
N TRP A 219 4.63 31.75 9.25
CA TRP A 219 5.21 30.48 9.73
C TRP A 219 6.07 29.82 8.65
N ILE A 220 5.61 29.80 7.40
CA ILE A 220 6.40 29.32 6.26
C ILE A 220 7.68 30.14 6.09
N ALA A 221 7.62 31.47 6.18
CA ALA A 221 8.80 32.33 6.06
C ALA A 221 9.85 32.04 7.14
N MET A 222 9.42 31.83 8.39
CA MET A 222 10.32 31.45 9.49
C MET A 222 11.03 30.10 9.28
N HIS A 223 10.45 29.17 8.53
CA HIS A 223 11.08 27.88 8.22
C HIS A 223 12.05 27.92 7.04
N ARG A 224 11.97 28.96 6.20
CA ARG A 224 12.85 29.14 5.04
C ARG A 224 14.16 29.84 5.39
N ASN A 225 14.15 30.64 6.45
CA ASN A 225 15.31 31.35 7.00
C ASN A 225 16.00 30.48 8.06
#